data_AF-A0A101T5K5-F1
#
_entry.id   AF-A0A101T5K5-F1
#
_cell.length_a   1.000
_cell.length_b   1.000
_cell.length_c   1.000
_cell.angle_alpha   90.00
_cell.angle_beta   90.00
_cell.angle_gamma   90.00
#
_symmetry.space_group_name_H-M   'P 1'
#
loop_
_entity.id
_entity.type
_entity.pdbx_description
1 polymer ?
#
loop_
_entity_poly.entity_id
_entity_poly.type
_entity_poly.pdbx_seq_one_letter_code
_entity_poly.pdbx_strand_id
1 'polypeptide(L)'
;MTGKDAVARARRWARLALVLVLGCAAVVAGGAGSGGWVVLLTGLAGLALAGAGVWWVLARRGGARFLGGVLAVIAPVGVLVLYATSGLWVVAVGALALWGAALASARQSLRSLRRPKGTHGRRVAPPRRPVLIMNVRSGGGKVEKYDLVARAEALGAEVVLLGTGEGWTDPVVEARKAVAEGADLLGVAGGDGTQALVAAVAAEHDVPFMVIAAGTRNHFAMDLGLDRTDPALSLDALTHGVELRVDLGDVDGRPFVNTVSFGAYAEIVQNPEYRDAKAATALEHLPDLLQGAAGPTLDVRADDTLLHAPQALLVSNNPYARADPFGGGRRPRLDGGLLGVIGIRVEGAAHAAELALLGERASGLTTLTSHRVVVDADRDRISVAVDGEALELPTPVVCTVRPSLLRVRVPRHRPGAAYAPPTVDWRRIVRLALGHHDPRTIKDAYDV
;
A
#
# COMPACT_ATOMS: atom_id res chain seq x y z
N MET A 1 -8.56 11.28 -25.67
CA MET A 1 -9.69 11.80 -24.87
C MET A 1 -9.26 13.05 -24.13
N THR A 2 -9.97 14.15 -24.37
CA THR A 2 -9.75 15.40 -23.62
C THR A 2 -10.20 15.24 -22.16
N GLY A 3 -9.78 16.13 -21.26
CA GLY A 3 -10.20 16.06 -19.85
C GLY A 3 -11.72 16.20 -19.69
N LYS A 4 -12.37 16.94 -20.59
CA LYS A 4 -13.83 17.15 -20.61
C LYS A 4 -14.59 15.86 -20.93
N ASP A 5 -14.09 15.05 -21.89
CA ASP A 5 -14.72 13.77 -22.27
C ASP A 5 -14.68 12.74 -21.13
N ALA A 6 -13.57 12.74 -20.39
CA ALA A 6 -13.37 11.86 -19.22
C ALA A 6 -14.35 12.21 -18.10
N VAL A 7 -14.50 13.50 -17.77
CA VAL A 7 -15.45 13.98 -16.76
C VAL A 7 -16.89 13.68 -17.16
N ALA A 8 -17.29 13.93 -18.40
CA ALA A 8 -18.64 13.63 -18.88
C ALA A 8 -18.96 12.13 -18.78
N ARG A 9 -18.00 11.27 -19.11
CA ARG A 9 -18.12 9.81 -18.96
C ARG A 9 -18.25 9.39 -17.49
N ALA A 10 -17.42 9.94 -16.62
CA ALA A 10 -17.51 9.68 -15.18
C ALA A 10 -18.90 10.06 -14.62
N ARG A 11 -19.42 11.24 -14.99
CA ARG A 11 -20.77 11.68 -14.57
C ARG A 11 -21.88 10.72 -14.97
N ARG A 12 -21.85 10.18 -16.20
CA ARG A 12 -22.85 9.20 -16.66
C ARG A 12 -22.85 7.93 -15.79
N TRP A 13 -21.67 7.39 -15.53
CA TRP A 13 -21.51 6.23 -14.65
C TRP A 13 -21.94 6.51 -13.21
N ALA A 14 -21.66 7.71 -12.69
CA ALA A 14 -22.10 8.12 -11.36
C ALA A 14 -23.63 8.17 -11.24
N ARG A 15 -24.32 8.75 -12.25
CA ARG A 15 -25.79 8.78 -12.30
C ARG A 15 -26.40 7.39 -12.39
N LEU A 16 -25.84 6.52 -13.24
CA LEU A 16 -26.27 5.13 -13.33
C LEU A 16 -26.14 4.41 -11.98
N ALA A 17 -25.03 4.60 -11.27
CA ALA A 17 -24.84 4.02 -9.95
C ALA A 17 -25.93 4.44 -8.96
N LEU A 18 -26.33 5.72 -8.94
CA LEU A 18 -27.40 6.20 -8.06
C LEU A 18 -28.78 5.62 -8.42
N VAL A 19 -29.09 5.52 -9.72
CA VAL A 19 -30.33 4.90 -10.19
C VAL A 19 -30.40 3.43 -9.77
N LEU A 20 -29.29 2.70 -9.86
CA LEU A 20 -29.22 1.29 -9.44
C LEU A 20 -29.36 1.14 -7.91
N VAL A 21 -28.81 2.07 -7.12
CA VAL A 21 -29.03 2.09 -5.65
C VAL A 21 -30.50 2.34 -5.33
N LEU A 22 -31.15 3.29 -5.98
CA LEU A 22 -32.58 3.56 -5.81
C LEU A 22 -33.43 2.36 -6.23
N GLY A 23 -33.08 1.71 -7.34
CA GLY A 23 -33.72 0.47 -7.79
C GLY A 23 -33.57 -0.67 -6.78
N CYS A 24 -32.38 -0.83 -6.19
CA CYS A 24 -32.14 -1.80 -5.13
C CYS A 24 -33.05 -1.55 -3.92
N ALA A 25 -33.14 -0.30 -3.46
CA ALA A 25 -34.02 0.08 -2.35
C ALA A 25 -35.50 -0.19 -2.69
N ALA A 26 -35.93 0.10 -3.92
CA ALA A 26 -37.30 -0.15 -4.37
C ALA A 26 -37.63 -1.65 -4.43
N VAL A 27 -36.69 -2.50 -4.89
CA VAL A 27 -36.86 -3.97 -4.90
C VAL A 27 -37.00 -4.52 -3.49
N VAL A 28 -36.18 -4.05 -2.54
CA VAL A 28 -36.27 -4.47 -1.14
C VAL A 28 -37.60 -4.01 -0.51
N ALA A 29 -37.98 -2.75 -0.72
CA ALA A 29 -39.21 -2.20 -0.15
C ALA A 29 -40.48 -2.84 -0.73
N GLY A 30 -40.52 -3.06 -2.05
CA GLY A 30 -41.65 -3.68 -2.73
C GLY A 30 -41.75 -5.20 -2.50
N GLY A 31 -40.60 -5.88 -2.36
CA GLY A 31 -40.55 -7.32 -2.13
C GLY A 31 -40.84 -7.75 -0.69
N ALA A 32 -40.74 -6.85 0.29
CA ALA A 32 -40.90 -7.19 1.70
C ALA A 32 -42.36 -7.40 2.14
N GLY A 33 -43.37 -6.76 1.54
CA GLY A 33 -44.76 -6.84 2.02
C GLY A 33 -44.90 -6.53 3.54
N SER A 34 -46.00 -6.96 4.17
CA SER A 34 -46.24 -6.73 5.62
C SER A 34 -45.46 -7.66 6.56
N GLY A 35 -44.98 -8.81 6.07
CA GLY A 35 -44.26 -9.83 6.88
C GLY A 35 -42.79 -10.04 6.54
N GLY A 36 -42.33 -9.62 5.36
CA GLY A 36 -40.94 -9.82 4.92
C GLY A 36 -39.93 -8.91 5.60
N TRP A 37 -40.36 -7.78 6.19
CA TRP A 37 -39.48 -6.95 7.02
C TRP A 37 -38.90 -7.71 8.22
N VAL A 38 -39.69 -8.59 8.84
CA VAL A 38 -39.22 -9.44 9.94
C VAL A 38 -38.12 -10.38 9.43
N VAL A 39 -38.35 -11.03 8.28
CA VAL A 39 -37.37 -11.94 7.67
C VAL A 39 -36.08 -11.22 7.28
N LEU A 40 -36.19 -10.01 6.71
CA LEU A 40 -35.03 -9.18 6.37
C LEU A 40 -34.22 -8.79 7.62
N LEU A 41 -34.90 -8.36 8.69
CA LEU A 41 -34.26 -8.00 9.97
C LEU A 41 -33.62 -9.22 10.65
N THR A 42 -34.26 -10.38 10.62
CA THR A 42 -33.68 -11.64 11.12
C THR A 42 -32.46 -12.05 10.30
N GLY A 43 -32.48 -11.84 8.98
CA GLY A 43 -31.32 -12.03 8.10
C GLY A 43 -30.12 -11.15 8.50
N LEU A 44 -30.38 -9.85 8.74
CA LEU A 44 -29.38 -8.90 9.23
C LEU A 44 -28.81 -9.32 10.59
N ALA A 45 -29.66 -9.76 11.52
CA ALA A 45 -29.22 -10.28 12.81
C ALA A 45 -28.35 -11.54 12.66
N GLY A 46 -28.71 -12.46 11.75
CA GLY A 46 -27.90 -13.63 11.44
C GLY A 46 -26.53 -13.30 10.87
N LEU A 47 -26.43 -12.29 10.00
CA LEU A 47 -25.15 -11.78 9.50
C LEU A 47 -24.31 -11.14 10.61
N ALA A 48 -24.93 -10.40 11.52
CA ALA A 48 -24.25 -9.84 12.69
C ALA A 48 -23.69 -10.92 13.61
N LEU A 49 -24.47 -12.00 13.85
CA LEU A 49 -24.02 -13.18 14.60
C LEU A 49 -22.85 -13.89 13.91
N ALA A 50 -22.88 -14.02 12.58
CA ALA A 50 -21.77 -14.57 11.82
C ALA A 50 -20.49 -13.75 12.02
N GLY A 51 -20.60 -12.42 11.96
CA GLY A 51 -19.48 -11.50 12.24
C GLY A 51 -18.93 -11.64 13.65
N ALA A 52 -19.81 -11.76 14.66
CA ALA A 52 -19.41 -12.01 16.05
C ALA A 52 -18.70 -13.37 16.21
N GLY A 53 -19.15 -14.41 15.50
CA GLY A 53 -18.50 -15.71 15.45
C GLY A 53 -17.09 -15.64 14.89
N VAL A 54 -16.91 -14.96 13.75
CA VAL A 54 -15.58 -14.72 13.15
C VAL A 54 -14.68 -13.98 14.14
N TRP A 55 -15.19 -12.97 14.85
CA TRP A 55 -14.40 -12.27 15.87
C TRP A 55 -13.92 -13.20 16.99
N TRP A 56 -14.78 -14.07 17.52
CA TRP A 56 -14.36 -15.03 18.56
C TRP A 56 -13.29 -15.99 18.05
N VAL A 57 -13.32 -16.33 16.75
CA VAL A 57 -12.23 -17.09 16.13
C VAL A 57 -10.93 -16.29 16.15
N LEU A 58 -10.98 -15.01 15.78
CA LEU A 58 -9.79 -14.17 15.65
C LEU A 58 -9.19 -13.73 16.98
N ALA A 59 -10.01 -13.52 18.00
CA ALA A 59 -9.59 -12.83 19.22
C ALA A 59 -9.40 -13.75 20.44
N ARG A 60 -10.00 -14.95 20.44
CA ARG A 60 -9.94 -15.85 21.59
C ARG A 60 -9.20 -17.14 21.24
N ARG A 61 -8.56 -17.72 22.25
CA ARG A 61 -7.89 -19.03 22.17
C ARG A 61 -8.78 -20.11 22.82
N GLY A 62 -8.54 -21.39 22.48
CA GLY A 62 -9.22 -22.53 23.08
C GLY A 62 -10.71 -22.67 22.71
N GLY A 63 -11.55 -23.13 23.65
CA GLY A 63 -12.96 -23.48 23.38
C GLY A 63 -13.83 -22.33 22.86
N ALA A 64 -13.52 -21.08 23.23
CA ALA A 64 -14.23 -19.91 22.70
C ALA A 64 -13.97 -19.69 21.20
N ARG A 65 -12.78 -20.05 20.70
CA ARG A 65 -12.45 -20.02 19.26
C ARG A 65 -13.32 -21.00 18.48
N PHE A 66 -13.51 -22.20 19.04
CA PHE A 66 -14.35 -23.24 18.44
C PHE A 66 -15.82 -22.82 18.38
N LEU A 67 -16.37 -22.30 19.49
CA LEU A 67 -17.75 -21.78 19.52
C LEU A 67 -17.96 -20.64 18.53
N GLY A 68 -16.96 -19.74 18.40
CA GLY A 68 -16.95 -18.70 17.38
C GLY A 68 -17.02 -19.26 15.96
N GLY A 69 -16.22 -20.30 15.67
CA GLY A 69 -16.22 -20.98 14.38
C GLY A 69 -17.57 -21.63 14.05
N VAL A 70 -18.18 -22.28 15.04
CA VAL A 70 -19.53 -22.86 14.88
C VAL A 70 -20.57 -21.77 14.59
N LEU A 71 -20.55 -20.66 15.33
CA LEU A 71 -21.47 -19.54 15.11
C LEU A 71 -21.27 -18.90 13.73
N ALA A 72 -20.02 -18.74 13.29
CA ALA A 72 -19.66 -18.19 11.99
C ALA A 72 -20.16 -19.04 10.80
N VAL A 73 -20.41 -20.34 11.01
CA VAL A 73 -20.93 -21.27 9.99
C VAL A 73 -22.46 -21.41 10.09
N ILE A 74 -23.00 -21.60 11.29
CA ILE A 74 -24.43 -21.85 11.48
C ILE A 74 -25.26 -20.62 11.12
N ALA A 75 -24.80 -19.42 11.48
CA ALA A 75 -25.60 -18.21 11.27
C ALA A 75 -25.83 -17.91 9.76
N PRO A 76 -24.81 -17.94 8.86
CA PRO A 76 -25.04 -17.80 7.43
C PRO A 76 -25.93 -18.89 6.82
N VAL A 77 -25.75 -20.15 7.25
CA VAL A 77 -26.60 -21.27 6.79
C VAL A 77 -28.06 -21.04 7.19
N GLY A 78 -28.30 -20.60 8.44
CA GLY A 78 -29.63 -20.25 8.92
C GLY A 78 -30.27 -19.12 8.11
N VAL A 79 -29.50 -18.07 7.78
CA VAL A 79 -29.97 -16.98 6.91
C VAL A 79 -30.35 -17.50 5.52
N LEU A 80 -29.52 -18.36 4.91
CA LEU A 80 -29.82 -18.95 3.60
C LEU A 80 -31.11 -19.78 3.61
N VAL A 81 -31.27 -20.64 4.62
CA VAL A 81 -32.49 -21.46 4.78
C VAL A 81 -33.72 -20.57 4.97
N LEU A 82 -33.62 -19.55 5.82
CA LEU A 82 -34.72 -18.60 6.07
C LEU A 82 -35.17 -17.87 4.80
N TYR A 83 -34.23 -17.43 3.95
CA TYR A 83 -34.56 -16.76 2.69
C TYR A 83 -35.12 -17.73 1.64
N ALA A 84 -34.68 -18.99 1.64
CA ALA A 84 -35.19 -20.01 0.75
C ALA A 84 -36.64 -20.39 1.09
N THR A 85 -36.95 -20.60 2.37
CA THR A 85 -38.29 -21.02 2.83
C THR A 85 -39.32 -19.90 2.80
N SER A 86 -38.90 -18.64 2.96
CA SER A 86 -39.78 -17.47 2.88
C SER A 86 -40.11 -17.02 1.46
N GLY A 87 -39.47 -17.59 0.43
CA GLY A 87 -39.64 -17.16 -0.97
C GLY A 87 -38.97 -15.80 -1.30
N LEU A 88 -38.32 -15.16 -0.34
CA LEU A 88 -37.65 -13.84 -0.50
C LEU A 88 -36.28 -13.94 -1.17
N TRP A 89 -35.80 -15.13 -1.49
CA TRP A 89 -34.51 -15.33 -2.16
C TRP A 89 -34.42 -14.57 -3.51
N VAL A 90 -35.53 -14.45 -4.26
CA VAL A 90 -35.57 -13.68 -5.52
C VAL A 90 -35.32 -12.19 -5.27
N VAL A 91 -35.92 -11.65 -4.21
CA VAL A 91 -35.75 -10.25 -3.78
C VAL A 91 -34.30 -10.03 -3.34
N ALA A 92 -33.72 -10.96 -2.58
CA ALA A 92 -32.33 -10.90 -2.14
C ALA A 92 -31.35 -10.95 -3.32
N VAL A 93 -31.51 -11.89 -4.24
CA VAL A 93 -30.66 -12.01 -5.44
C VAL A 93 -30.79 -10.77 -6.32
N GLY A 94 -32.01 -10.28 -6.55
CA GLY A 94 -32.25 -9.06 -7.32
C GLY A 94 -31.60 -7.81 -6.69
N ALA A 95 -31.75 -7.64 -5.39
CA ALA A 95 -31.11 -6.56 -4.64
C ALA A 95 -29.58 -6.64 -4.69
N LEU A 96 -29.01 -7.85 -4.51
CA LEU A 96 -27.56 -8.08 -4.61
C LEU A 96 -27.02 -7.81 -6.02
N ALA A 97 -27.76 -8.22 -7.07
CA ALA A 97 -27.38 -7.96 -8.45
C ALA A 97 -27.38 -6.45 -8.76
N LEU A 98 -28.43 -5.73 -8.34
CA LEU A 98 -28.52 -4.27 -8.51
C LEU A 98 -27.43 -3.54 -7.72
N TRP A 99 -27.15 -3.97 -6.49
CA TRP A 99 -26.08 -3.43 -5.67
C TRP A 99 -24.70 -3.68 -6.28
N GLY A 100 -24.45 -4.90 -6.77
CA GLY A 100 -23.22 -5.25 -7.49
C GLY A 100 -23.02 -4.40 -8.74
N ALA A 101 -24.08 -4.20 -9.53
CA ALA A 101 -24.06 -3.34 -10.70
C ALA A 101 -23.85 -1.85 -10.33
N ALA A 102 -24.43 -1.39 -9.22
CA ALA A 102 -24.23 -0.04 -8.70
C ALA A 102 -22.77 0.19 -8.29
N LEU A 103 -22.18 -0.75 -7.56
CA LEU A 103 -20.76 -0.72 -7.18
C LEU A 103 -19.84 -0.77 -8.41
N ALA A 104 -20.14 -1.61 -9.39
CA ALA A 104 -19.38 -1.68 -10.64
C ALA A 104 -19.44 -0.35 -11.41
N SER A 105 -20.63 0.24 -11.52
CA SER A 105 -20.85 1.54 -12.16
C SER A 105 -20.12 2.67 -11.42
N ALA A 106 -20.17 2.68 -10.08
CA ALA A 106 -19.45 3.65 -9.26
C ALA A 106 -17.92 3.50 -9.42
N ARG A 107 -17.39 2.27 -9.42
CA ARG A 107 -15.97 2.01 -9.70
C ARG A 107 -15.59 2.48 -11.11
N GLN A 108 -16.44 2.24 -12.11
CA GLN A 108 -16.20 2.65 -13.49
C GLN A 108 -16.25 4.18 -13.65
N SER A 109 -17.10 4.87 -12.89
CA SER A 109 -17.10 6.33 -12.80
C SER A 109 -15.74 6.86 -12.35
N LEU A 110 -15.23 6.34 -11.23
CA LEU A 110 -13.95 6.74 -10.67
C LEU A 110 -12.77 6.40 -11.59
N ARG A 111 -12.81 5.25 -12.28
CA ARG A 111 -11.81 4.87 -13.30
C ARG A 111 -11.86 5.74 -14.56
N SER A 112 -13.01 6.34 -14.86
CA SER A 112 -13.18 7.20 -16.03
C SER A 112 -12.55 8.58 -15.83
N LEU A 113 -12.34 9.00 -14.57
CA LEU A 113 -11.49 10.14 -14.24
C LEU A 113 -10.04 9.76 -14.57
N ARG A 114 -9.27 10.65 -15.23
CA ARG A 114 -7.92 10.25 -15.70
C ARG A 114 -7.06 9.83 -14.50
N ARG A 115 -6.22 8.82 -14.76
CA ARG A 115 -5.15 8.43 -13.85
C ARG A 115 -4.27 9.65 -13.55
N PRO A 116 -3.78 9.80 -12.31
CA PRO A 116 -2.71 10.75 -12.02
C PRO A 116 -1.61 10.57 -13.06
N LYS A 117 -1.06 11.67 -13.56
CA LYS A 117 0.20 11.57 -14.31
C LYS A 117 1.24 11.04 -13.30
N GLY A 118 1.94 9.97 -13.68
CA GLY A 118 3.08 9.50 -12.88
C GLY A 118 4.16 10.58 -12.83
N THR A 119 5.15 10.40 -11.97
CA THR A 119 6.27 11.33 -11.80
C THR A 119 6.88 11.72 -13.15
N HIS A 120 7.06 13.02 -13.35
CA HIS A 120 7.53 13.58 -14.61
C HIS A 120 8.97 13.14 -14.88
N GLY A 121 9.22 12.67 -16.10
CA GLY A 121 10.52 12.17 -16.50
C GLY A 121 11.13 12.96 -17.65
N ARG A 122 12.44 13.18 -17.58
CA ARG A 122 13.25 13.80 -18.63
C ARG A 122 14.11 12.75 -19.30
N ARG A 123 14.19 12.77 -20.64
CA ARG A 123 15.13 11.90 -21.37
C ARG A 123 16.57 12.30 -21.03
N VAL A 124 17.42 11.31 -20.83
CA VAL A 124 18.83 11.50 -20.50
C VAL A 124 19.71 10.66 -21.43
N ALA A 125 20.94 11.11 -21.64
CA ALA A 125 21.92 10.35 -22.42
C ALA A 125 22.30 9.04 -21.69
N PRO A 126 22.74 7.98 -22.40
CA PRO A 126 23.34 6.79 -21.79
C PRO A 126 24.46 7.15 -20.78
N PRO A 127 24.55 6.44 -19.64
CA PRO A 127 25.69 6.59 -18.72
C PRO A 127 26.96 6.08 -19.40
N ARG A 128 28.11 6.60 -18.99
CA ARG A 128 29.42 6.21 -19.53
C ARG A 128 30.13 5.20 -18.65
N ARG A 129 29.88 5.22 -17.33
CA ARG A 129 30.46 4.32 -16.33
C ARG A 129 29.38 3.85 -15.35
N PRO A 130 28.36 3.12 -15.82
CA PRO A 130 27.34 2.58 -14.93
C PRO A 130 27.90 1.40 -14.11
N VAL A 131 27.67 1.42 -12.81
CA VAL A 131 28.01 0.32 -11.90
C VAL A 131 26.73 -0.26 -11.31
N LEU A 132 26.53 -1.58 -11.43
CA LEU A 132 25.36 -2.28 -10.92
C LEU A 132 25.75 -3.24 -9.79
N ILE A 133 25.17 -3.03 -8.61
CA ILE A 133 25.37 -3.88 -7.43
C ILE A 133 24.25 -4.93 -7.39
N MET A 134 24.59 -6.21 -7.55
CA MET A 134 23.61 -7.29 -7.67
C MET A 134 23.74 -8.31 -6.54
N ASN A 135 22.66 -8.54 -5.80
CA ASN A 135 22.62 -9.57 -4.77
C ASN A 135 22.05 -10.89 -5.33
N VAL A 136 22.92 -11.88 -5.52
CA VAL A 136 22.55 -13.17 -6.13
C VAL A 136 21.55 -13.98 -5.29
N ARG A 137 21.53 -13.78 -3.96
CA ARG A 137 20.63 -14.48 -3.04
C ARG A 137 19.23 -13.87 -2.99
N SER A 138 19.02 -12.70 -3.58
CA SER A 138 17.73 -12.00 -3.53
C SER A 138 16.69 -12.58 -4.50
N GLY A 139 15.42 -12.53 -4.09
CA GLY A 139 14.25 -12.76 -4.96
C GLY A 139 14.19 -14.13 -5.64
N GLY A 140 14.81 -15.16 -5.05
CA GLY A 140 14.84 -16.52 -5.59
C GLY A 140 15.83 -16.69 -6.74
N GLY A 141 16.99 -16.04 -6.68
CA GLY A 141 18.06 -16.21 -7.68
C GLY A 141 17.78 -15.52 -9.00
N LYS A 142 16.97 -14.44 -9.00
CA LYS A 142 16.57 -13.73 -10.22
C LYS A 142 17.76 -13.16 -11.00
N VAL A 143 18.87 -12.83 -10.33
CA VAL A 143 20.10 -12.36 -10.99
C VAL A 143 20.62 -13.41 -11.97
N GLU A 144 20.71 -14.67 -11.54
CA GLU A 144 21.17 -15.79 -12.36
C GLU A 144 20.10 -16.23 -13.35
N LYS A 145 18.84 -16.38 -12.90
CA LYS A 145 17.73 -16.87 -13.73
C LYS A 145 17.49 -16.02 -14.98
N TYR A 146 17.72 -14.71 -14.89
CA TYR A 146 17.52 -13.76 -16.00
C TYR A 146 18.83 -13.33 -16.64
N ASP A 147 19.96 -13.95 -16.26
CA ASP A 147 21.30 -13.65 -16.79
C ASP A 147 21.63 -12.14 -16.72
N LEU A 148 21.31 -11.52 -15.58
CA LEU A 148 21.38 -10.06 -15.44
C LEU A 148 22.81 -9.54 -15.53
N VAL A 149 23.80 -10.34 -15.12
CA VAL A 149 25.22 -9.97 -15.15
C VAL A 149 25.69 -9.81 -16.60
N ALA A 150 25.61 -10.88 -17.39
CA ALA A 150 26.09 -10.85 -18.77
C ALA A 150 25.33 -9.82 -19.62
N ARG A 151 24.02 -9.67 -19.39
CA ARG A 151 23.21 -8.64 -20.08
C ARG A 151 23.61 -7.21 -19.70
N ALA A 152 23.93 -6.96 -18.43
CA ALA A 152 24.39 -5.65 -17.99
C ALA A 152 25.78 -5.31 -18.56
N GLU A 153 26.72 -6.26 -18.50
CA GLU A 153 28.08 -6.11 -19.05
C GLU A 153 28.05 -5.88 -20.56
N ALA A 154 27.20 -6.60 -21.30
CA ALA A 154 26.98 -6.38 -22.72
C ALA A 154 26.46 -4.98 -23.07
N LEU A 155 25.81 -4.30 -22.10
CA LEU A 155 25.34 -2.91 -22.21
C LEU A 155 26.35 -1.89 -21.66
N GLY A 156 27.57 -2.33 -21.32
CA GLY A 156 28.67 -1.48 -20.87
C GLY A 156 28.67 -1.16 -19.37
N ALA A 157 27.95 -1.94 -18.56
CA ALA A 157 27.97 -1.78 -17.11
C ALA A 157 28.99 -2.67 -16.42
N GLU A 158 29.66 -2.12 -15.41
CA GLU A 158 30.42 -2.90 -14.45
C GLU A 158 29.45 -3.51 -13.43
N VAL A 159 29.64 -4.78 -13.07
CA VAL A 159 28.77 -5.50 -12.15
C VAL A 159 29.54 -5.92 -10.91
N VAL A 160 29.03 -5.52 -9.74
CA VAL A 160 29.52 -5.94 -8.44
C VAL A 160 28.54 -6.95 -7.85
N LEU A 161 29.00 -8.18 -7.59
CA LEU A 161 28.16 -9.23 -7.03
C LEU A 161 28.26 -9.30 -5.51
N LEU A 162 27.11 -9.28 -4.85
CA LEU A 162 26.96 -9.54 -3.42
C LEU A 162 26.49 -10.98 -3.21
N GLY A 163 27.00 -11.62 -2.15
CA GLY A 163 26.52 -12.94 -1.71
C GLY A 163 27.17 -14.15 -2.39
N THR A 164 28.26 -13.93 -3.14
CA THR A 164 29.07 -14.95 -3.85
C THR A 164 30.17 -15.58 -2.98
N GLY A 165 30.46 -15.03 -1.80
CA GLY A 165 31.46 -15.57 -0.85
C GLY A 165 30.87 -16.01 0.50
N GLU A 166 31.74 -16.52 1.38
CA GLU A 166 31.39 -16.86 2.77
C GLU A 166 31.18 -15.61 3.65
N GLY A 167 31.76 -14.47 3.25
CA GLY A 167 31.64 -13.19 3.96
C GLY A 167 30.45 -12.34 3.52
N TRP A 168 30.04 -11.42 4.39
CA TRP A 168 29.08 -10.37 4.08
C TRP A 168 29.75 -9.22 3.33
N THR A 169 29.31 -8.94 2.11
CA THR A 169 29.71 -7.75 1.35
C THR A 169 28.68 -6.65 1.58
N ASP A 170 29.11 -5.52 2.12
CA ASP A 170 28.23 -4.40 2.41
C ASP A 170 27.92 -3.60 1.13
N PRO A 171 26.65 -3.52 0.69
CA PRO A 171 26.26 -2.73 -0.49
C PRO A 171 26.64 -1.25 -0.40
N VAL A 172 26.70 -0.68 0.81
CA VAL A 172 27.06 0.74 1.01
C VAL A 172 28.53 0.97 0.69
N VAL A 173 29.40 0.06 1.11
CA VAL A 173 30.85 0.14 0.85
C VAL A 173 31.12 0.06 -0.64
N GLU A 174 30.52 -0.90 -1.34
CA GLU A 174 30.67 -1.07 -2.79
C GLU A 174 30.11 0.13 -3.56
N ALA A 175 28.95 0.68 -3.14
CA ALA A 175 28.38 1.87 -3.77
C ALA A 175 29.28 3.10 -3.61
N ARG A 176 29.85 3.34 -2.41
CA ARG A 176 30.76 4.46 -2.19
C ARG A 176 32.06 4.31 -2.96
N LYS A 177 32.59 3.08 -3.04
CA LYS A 177 33.78 2.77 -3.85
C LYS A 177 33.52 3.07 -5.33
N ALA A 178 32.42 2.58 -5.89
CA ALA A 178 32.03 2.85 -7.27
C ALA A 178 31.95 4.36 -7.58
N VAL A 179 31.35 5.14 -6.68
CA VAL A 179 31.31 6.61 -6.83
C VAL A 179 32.72 7.21 -6.80
N ALA A 180 33.57 6.79 -5.86
CA ALA A 180 34.95 7.26 -5.78
C ALA A 180 35.79 6.92 -7.03
N GLU A 181 35.48 5.82 -7.70
CA GLU A 181 36.09 5.38 -8.96
C GLU A 181 35.47 6.05 -10.21
N GLY A 182 34.47 6.90 -10.01
CA GLY A 182 33.88 7.75 -11.04
C GLY A 182 32.65 7.16 -11.74
N ALA A 183 31.88 6.31 -11.05
CA ALA A 183 30.58 5.85 -11.54
C ALA A 183 29.63 7.03 -11.77
N ASP A 184 28.99 7.08 -12.95
CA ASP A 184 28.01 8.11 -13.32
C ASP A 184 26.55 7.62 -13.28
N LEU A 185 26.36 6.38 -12.84
CA LEU A 185 25.09 5.75 -12.50
C LEU A 185 25.36 4.63 -11.50
N LEU A 186 24.65 4.61 -10.38
CA LEU A 186 24.58 3.46 -9.48
C LEU A 186 23.28 2.69 -9.75
N GLY A 187 23.37 1.39 -9.99
CA GLY A 187 22.21 0.54 -10.08
C GLY A 187 22.23 -0.59 -9.06
N VAL A 188 21.08 -1.15 -8.77
CA VAL A 188 20.96 -2.26 -7.81
C VAL A 188 19.96 -3.31 -8.27
N ALA A 189 20.34 -4.58 -8.16
CA ALA A 189 19.45 -5.73 -8.29
C ALA A 189 19.38 -6.46 -6.95
N GLY A 190 18.33 -6.20 -6.17
CA GLY A 190 18.18 -6.76 -4.82
C GLY A 190 16.81 -6.49 -4.21
N GLY A 191 16.64 -6.89 -2.94
CA GLY A 191 15.46 -6.55 -2.14
C GLY A 191 15.36 -5.06 -1.78
N ASP A 192 14.22 -4.65 -1.21
CA ASP A 192 13.94 -3.25 -0.85
C ASP A 192 14.99 -2.64 0.11
N GLY A 193 15.51 -3.43 1.06
CA GLY A 193 16.57 -2.96 1.97
C GLY A 193 17.88 -2.63 1.25
N THR A 194 18.35 -3.50 0.35
CA THR A 194 19.53 -3.21 -0.50
C THR A 194 19.28 -2.02 -1.43
N GLN A 195 18.05 -1.90 -1.94
CA GLN A 195 17.66 -0.74 -2.75
C GLN A 195 17.75 0.57 -1.98
N ALA A 196 17.25 0.60 -0.75
CA ALA A 196 17.30 1.78 0.12
C ALA A 196 18.75 2.20 0.44
N LEU A 197 19.61 1.25 0.79
CA LEU A 197 21.02 1.51 1.13
C LEU A 197 21.79 2.11 -0.05
N VAL A 198 21.67 1.54 -1.25
CA VAL A 198 22.36 2.06 -2.44
C VAL A 198 21.74 3.40 -2.89
N ALA A 199 20.42 3.57 -2.77
CA ALA A 199 19.74 4.83 -3.06
C ALA A 199 20.21 5.97 -2.15
N ALA A 200 20.45 5.69 -0.86
CA ALA A 200 20.99 6.65 0.08
C ALA A 200 22.37 7.17 -0.35
N VAL A 201 23.27 6.27 -0.77
CA VAL A 201 24.59 6.65 -1.30
C VAL A 201 24.44 7.45 -2.59
N ALA A 202 23.59 7.01 -3.52
CA ALA A 202 23.36 7.74 -4.77
C ALA A 202 22.86 9.18 -4.52
N ALA A 203 21.94 9.36 -3.58
CA ALA A 203 21.43 10.68 -3.20
C ALA A 203 22.50 11.56 -2.52
N GLU A 204 23.32 10.99 -1.64
CA GLU A 204 24.40 11.72 -0.96
C GLU A 204 25.42 12.30 -1.95
N HIS A 205 25.68 11.58 -3.06
CA HIS A 205 26.68 11.96 -4.06
C HIS A 205 26.10 12.58 -5.35
N ASP A 206 24.79 12.87 -5.40
CA ASP A 206 24.04 13.35 -6.59
C ASP A 206 24.26 12.50 -7.87
N VAL A 207 24.48 11.20 -7.69
CA VAL A 207 24.62 10.23 -8.77
C VAL A 207 23.25 9.64 -9.11
N PRO A 208 22.86 9.54 -10.39
CA PRO A 208 21.66 8.81 -10.78
C PRO A 208 21.61 7.40 -10.20
N PHE A 209 20.43 7.00 -9.77
CA PHE A 209 20.13 5.69 -9.21
C PHE A 209 19.25 4.87 -10.15
N MET A 210 19.49 3.58 -10.26
CA MET A 210 18.69 2.66 -11.06
C MET A 210 18.31 1.42 -10.24
N VAL A 211 17.10 0.93 -10.44
CA VAL A 211 16.59 -0.26 -9.76
C VAL A 211 16.30 -1.35 -10.76
N ILE A 212 16.67 -2.59 -10.42
CA ILE A 212 16.26 -3.81 -11.12
C ILE A 212 15.40 -4.63 -10.16
N ALA A 213 14.19 -5.02 -10.60
CA ALA A 213 13.18 -5.70 -9.79
C ALA A 213 13.50 -7.18 -9.46
N ALA A 214 14.70 -7.42 -8.94
CA ALA A 214 15.26 -8.73 -8.61
C ALA A 214 15.03 -9.16 -7.15
N GLY A 215 14.38 -8.34 -6.32
CA GLY A 215 13.99 -8.69 -4.95
C GLY A 215 12.67 -9.46 -4.83
N THR A 216 12.33 -9.86 -3.61
CA THR A 216 11.09 -10.60 -3.30
C THR A 216 9.84 -9.71 -3.34
N ARG A 217 9.92 -8.47 -2.85
CA ARG A 217 8.79 -7.54 -2.76
C ARG A 217 8.88 -6.39 -3.77
N ASN A 218 10.04 -5.73 -3.85
CA ASN A 218 10.34 -4.67 -4.81
C ASN A 218 9.35 -3.49 -4.71
N HIS A 219 8.92 -3.10 -3.52
CA HIS A 219 7.96 -2.02 -3.32
C HIS A 219 8.39 -0.74 -4.06
N PHE A 220 9.65 -0.33 -3.90
CA PHE A 220 10.16 0.86 -4.58
C PHE A 220 10.18 0.70 -6.10
N ALA A 221 10.67 -0.44 -6.60
CA ALA A 221 10.66 -0.77 -8.03
C ALA A 221 9.23 -0.79 -8.62
N MET A 222 8.24 -1.27 -7.87
CA MET A 222 6.84 -1.29 -8.29
C MET A 222 6.23 0.11 -8.35
N ASP A 223 6.57 0.99 -7.41
CA ASP A 223 6.12 2.38 -7.42
C ASP A 223 6.77 3.19 -8.55
N LEU A 224 7.98 2.82 -8.98
CA LEU A 224 8.60 3.34 -10.21
C LEU A 224 7.94 2.81 -11.50
N GLY A 225 7.10 1.77 -11.39
CA GLY A 225 6.39 1.16 -12.51
C GLY A 225 7.24 0.19 -13.32
N LEU A 226 8.22 -0.46 -12.70
CA LEU A 226 9.07 -1.46 -13.33
C LEU A 226 8.36 -2.82 -13.45
N ASP A 227 8.82 -3.64 -14.38
CA ASP A 227 8.28 -4.98 -14.59
C ASP A 227 8.89 -5.96 -13.57
N ARG A 228 8.04 -6.56 -12.73
CA ARG A 228 8.45 -7.56 -11.74
C ARG A 228 8.57 -8.97 -12.31
N THR A 229 7.86 -9.25 -13.40
CA THR A 229 7.82 -10.55 -14.07
C THR A 229 9.03 -10.75 -14.97
N ASP A 230 9.54 -9.68 -15.56
CA ASP A 230 10.80 -9.65 -16.31
C ASP A 230 11.72 -8.52 -15.82
N PRO A 231 12.54 -8.77 -14.78
CA PRO A 231 13.47 -7.79 -14.25
C PRO A 231 14.49 -7.29 -15.29
N ALA A 232 14.82 -8.09 -16.31
CA ALA A 232 15.83 -7.73 -17.30
C ALA A 232 15.40 -6.52 -18.15
N LEU A 233 14.10 -6.26 -18.29
CA LEU A 233 13.58 -5.05 -18.94
C LEU A 233 14.03 -3.76 -18.25
N SER A 234 14.43 -3.83 -16.98
CA SER A 234 15.01 -2.69 -16.27
C SER A 234 16.33 -2.22 -16.91
N LEU A 235 17.10 -3.14 -17.50
CA LEU A 235 18.40 -2.86 -18.14
C LEU A 235 18.29 -1.92 -19.36
N ASP A 236 17.12 -1.83 -20.00
CA ASP A 236 16.84 -0.86 -21.07
C ASP A 236 17.05 0.60 -20.61
N ALA A 237 17.02 0.86 -19.29
CA ALA A 237 17.38 2.17 -18.76
C ALA A 237 18.83 2.59 -19.09
N LEU A 238 19.76 1.65 -19.27
CA LEU A 238 21.15 1.95 -19.61
C LEU A 238 21.25 2.63 -20.99
N THR A 239 20.45 2.21 -21.96
CA THR A 239 20.46 2.76 -23.34
C THR A 239 19.35 3.78 -23.59
N HIS A 240 18.16 3.53 -23.07
CA HIS A 240 16.94 4.30 -23.32
C HIS A 240 16.28 4.78 -22.01
N GLY A 241 17.11 5.40 -21.17
CA GLY A 241 16.72 5.91 -19.86
C GLY A 241 15.90 7.20 -19.88
N VAL A 242 14.98 7.28 -18.92
CA VAL A 242 14.33 8.50 -18.48
C VAL A 242 14.69 8.73 -17.02
N GLU A 243 15.13 9.94 -16.68
CA GLU A 243 15.41 10.34 -15.30
C GLU A 243 14.15 10.95 -14.67
N LEU A 244 13.81 10.47 -13.49
CA LEU A 244 12.80 10.98 -12.58
C LEU A 244 13.50 11.68 -11.41
N ARG A 245 12.92 12.76 -10.90
CA ARG A 245 13.28 13.29 -9.57
C ARG A 245 12.26 12.74 -8.58
N VAL A 246 12.75 12.07 -7.54
CA VAL A 246 11.90 11.52 -6.49
C VAL A 246 12.35 12.07 -5.14
N ASP A 247 11.39 12.24 -4.25
CA ASP A 247 11.62 12.62 -2.87
C ASP A 247 12.24 11.46 -2.11
N LEU A 248 12.96 11.78 -1.05
CA LEU A 248 13.37 10.83 -0.04
C LEU A 248 12.74 11.22 1.29
N GLY A 249 12.24 10.22 2.03
CA GLY A 249 11.97 10.42 3.44
C GLY A 249 13.29 10.51 4.21
N ASP A 250 13.28 11.17 5.35
CA ASP A 250 14.40 11.24 6.29
C ASP A 250 13.87 10.96 7.69
N VAL A 251 14.52 10.06 8.42
CA VAL A 251 14.25 9.76 9.83
C VAL A 251 15.53 9.95 10.63
N ASP A 252 15.57 10.97 11.47
CA ASP A 252 16.76 11.37 12.24
C ASP A 252 18.07 11.39 11.42
N GLY A 253 18.02 11.95 10.21
CA GLY A 253 19.16 12.05 9.30
C GLY A 253 19.42 10.83 8.43
N ARG A 254 18.62 9.76 8.57
CA ARG A 254 18.71 8.55 7.74
C ARG A 254 17.68 8.61 6.61
N PRO A 255 18.09 8.59 5.34
CA PRO A 255 17.14 8.59 4.23
C PRO A 255 16.40 7.25 4.14
N PHE A 256 15.14 7.29 3.74
CA PHE A 256 14.32 6.11 3.42
C PHE A 256 13.53 6.31 2.13
N VAL A 257 13.43 5.25 1.33
CA VAL A 257 12.74 5.26 0.03
C VAL A 257 11.30 4.79 0.13
N ASN A 258 10.93 3.96 1.12
CA ASN A 258 9.57 3.40 1.27
C ASN A 258 8.89 3.91 2.54
N THR A 259 9.27 3.39 3.70
CA THR A 259 8.49 3.53 4.93
C THR A 259 9.31 3.44 6.21
N VAL A 260 8.83 4.11 7.24
CA VAL A 260 9.22 3.97 8.64
C VAL A 260 8.03 3.46 9.44
N SER A 261 8.20 2.38 10.18
CA SER A 261 7.15 1.73 10.97
C SER A 261 7.44 1.80 12.46
N PHE A 262 6.40 2.00 13.27
CA PHE A 262 6.47 2.09 14.73
C PHE A 262 5.38 1.23 15.39
N GLY A 263 5.60 0.91 16.66
CA GLY A 263 4.68 0.11 17.46
C GLY A 263 4.54 -1.31 16.90
N ALA A 264 3.35 -1.88 17.02
CA ALA A 264 3.09 -3.27 16.66
C ALA A 264 3.42 -3.59 15.19
N TYR A 265 3.37 -2.61 14.27
CA TYR A 265 3.75 -2.81 12.87
C TYR A 265 5.25 -3.03 12.68
N ALA A 266 6.09 -2.36 13.49
CA ALA A 266 7.53 -2.59 13.47
C ALA A 266 7.84 -4.04 13.87
N GLU A 267 7.21 -4.53 14.94
CA GLU A 267 7.38 -5.89 15.44
C GLU A 267 6.88 -6.96 14.44
N ILE A 268 5.77 -6.71 13.73
CA ILE A 268 5.24 -7.62 12.70
C ILE A 268 6.17 -7.69 11.48
N VAL A 269 6.64 -6.54 10.97
CA VAL A 269 7.54 -6.49 9.80
C VAL A 269 8.89 -7.14 10.12
N GLN A 270 9.29 -7.13 11.39
CA GLN A 270 10.50 -7.78 11.90
C GLN A 270 10.40 -9.31 11.95
N ASN A 271 9.21 -9.93 11.97
CA ASN A 271 9.07 -11.38 12.06
C ASN A 271 9.26 -12.08 10.69
N PRO A 272 10.31 -12.92 10.50
CA PRO A 272 10.54 -13.69 9.28
C PRO A 272 9.37 -14.57 8.87
N GLU A 273 8.60 -15.09 9.82
CA GLU A 273 7.42 -15.92 9.55
C GLU A 273 6.30 -15.10 8.89
N TYR A 274 6.15 -13.82 9.24
CA TYR A 274 5.25 -12.89 8.55
C TYR A 274 5.79 -12.47 7.18
N ARG A 275 7.12 -12.50 6.99
CA ARG A 275 7.75 -12.15 5.71
C ARG A 275 7.34 -13.10 4.57
N ASP A 276 7.09 -14.36 4.91
CA ASP A 276 6.72 -15.46 3.99
C ASP A 276 5.29 -16.03 4.24
N ALA A 277 4.48 -15.42 5.12
CA ALA A 277 3.25 -16.02 5.63
C ALA A 277 2.17 -16.26 4.58
N LYS A 278 1.83 -17.54 4.39
CA LYS A 278 0.48 -17.97 3.97
C LYS A 278 -0.55 -17.41 4.96
N ALA A 279 -1.76 -17.10 4.49
CA ALA A 279 -2.85 -16.47 5.26
C ALA A 279 -3.13 -17.08 6.66
N ALA A 280 -2.78 -18.34 6.90
CA ALA A 280 -2.95 -19.04 8.17
C ALA A 280 -2.06 -18.49 9.31
N THR A 281 -0.79 -18.15 9.05
CA THR A 281 0.16 -17.70 10.10
C THR A 281 -0.14 -16.26 10.54
N ALA A 282 -0.62 -15.41 9.63
CA ALA A 282 -1.06 -14.05 9.95
C ALA A 282 -2.28 -14.03 10.90
N LEU A 283 -3.15 -15.06 10.83
CA LEU A 283 -4.32 -15.23 11.69
C LEU A 283 -3.99 -15.70 13.12
N GLU A 284 -2.81 -16.29 13.33
CA GLU A 284 -2.38 -16.81 14.64
C GLU A 284 -1.83 -15.72 15.56
N HIS A 285 -1.18 -14.70 15.01
CA HIS A 285 -0.59 -13.58 15.77
C HIS A 285 -1.50 -12.34 15.85
N LEU A 286 -2.57 -12.29 15.06
CA LEU A 286 -3.56 -11.20 15.08
C LEU A 286 -4.17 -10.92 16.47
N PRO A 287 -4.53 -11.91 17.32
CA PRO A 287 -5.07 -11.61 18.65
C PRO A 287 -4.12 -10.81 19.56
N ASP A 288 -2.80 -11.01 19.44
CA ASP A 288 -1.82 -10.33 20.30
C ASP A 288 -1.67 -8.84 19.89
N LEU A 289 -1.83 -8.55 18.60
CA LEU A 289 -1.94 -7.19 18.05
C LEU A 289 -3.24 -6.49 18.47
N LEU A 290 -4.32 -7.26 18.59
CA LEU A 290 -5.66 -6.76 18.90
C LEU A 290 -5.92 -6.59 20.40
N GLN A 291 -5.18 -7.29 21.24
CA GLN A 291 -5.28 -7.20 22.70
C GLN A 291 -4.27 -6.21 23.31
N GLY A 292 -3.48 -5.52 22.48
CA GLY A 292 -2.56 -4.48 22.92
C GLY A 292 -1.31 -5.05 23.61
N ALA A 293 -0.58 -5.95 22.95
CA ALA A 293 0.72 -6.40 23.45
C ALA A 293 1.66 -5.22 23.77
N ALA A 294 2.07 -5.13 25.03
CA ALA A 294 3.20 -4.47 25.74
C ALA A 294 4.19 -3.49 25.03
N GLY A 295 3.81 -2.84 23.94
CA GLY A 295 4.62 -1.84 23.25
C GLY A 295 4.60 -0.47 23.96
N PRO A 296 5.54 0.43 23.61
CA PRO A 296 5.53 1.80 24.10
C PRO A 296 4.25 2.54 23.67
N THR A 297 3.72 3.40 24.53
CA THR A 297 2.60 4.28 24.17
C THR A 297 3.14 5.39 23.29
N LEU A 298 2.63 5.49 22.06
CA LEU A 298 3.08 6.49 21.09
C LEU A 298 2.21 7.75 21.14
N ASP A 299 2.83 8.92 21.02
CA ASP A 299 2.15 10.18 20.73
C ASP A 299 2.72 10.78 19.44
N VAL A 300 1.87 10.93 18.43
CA VAL A 300 2.32 11.30 17.09
C VAL A 300 1.78 12.65 16.72
N ARG A 301 2.66 13.56 16.32
CA ARG A 301 2.32 14.86 15.78
C ARG A 301 2.71 14.93 14.31
N ALA A 302 1.73 15.02 13.42
CA ALA A 302 1.91 15.17 11.99
C ALA A 302 1.45 16.58 11.57
N ASP A 303 2.41 17.47 11.30
CA ASP A 303 2.20 18.91 11.19
C ASP A 303 1.38 19.44 12.39
N ASP A 304 0.14 19.88 12.16
CA ASP A 304 -0.79 20.40 13.17
C ASP A 304 -1.76 19.35 13.74
N THR A 305 -1.69 18.10 13.26
CA THR A 305 -2.60 17.02 13.69
C THR A 305 -1.95 16.12 14.73
N LEU A 306 -2.65 15.88 15.83
CA LEU A 306 -2.23 14.95 16.89
C LEU A 306 -2.96 13.61 16.76
N LEU A 307 -2.21 12.53 16.89
CA LEU A 307 -2.69 11.15 16.96
C LEU A 307 -2.22 10.57 18.29
N HIS A 308 -3.16 10.32 19.19
CA HIS A 308 -2.86 9.80 20.52
C HIS A 308 -2.93 8.27 20.56
N ALA A 309 -1.88 7.67 21.13
CA ALA A 309 -1.75 6.24 21.36
C ALA A 309 -2.12 5.34 20.16
N PRO A 310 -1.61 5.60 18.93
CA PRO A 310 -1.72 4.60 17.88
C PRO A 310 -0.95 3.34 18.28
N GLN A 311 -1.57 2.18 18.15
CA GLN A 311 -0.92 0.88 18.40
C GLN A 311 0.08 0.53 17.29
N ALA A 312 -0.17 1.02 16.08
CA ALA A 312 0.71 0.91 14.94
C ALA A 312 0.72 2.22 14.16
N LEU A 313 1.90 2.63 13.72
CA LEU A 313 2.08 3.82 12.87
C LEU A 313 2.98 3.46 11.69
N LEU A 314 2.57 3.86 10.50
CA LEU A 314 3.36 3.80 9.29
C LEU A 314 3.52 5.20 8.72
N VAL A 315 4.77 5.65 8.59
CA VAL A 315 5.15 6.87 7.88
C VAL A 315 5.76 6.45 6.55
N SER A 316 5.28 6.99 5.43
CA SER A 316 5.67 6.61 4.08
C SER A 316 6.23 7.80 3.32
N ASN A 317 7.26 7.57 2.50
CA ASN A 317 7.78 8.59 1.59
C ASN A 317 6.78 8.73 0.45
N ASN A 318 6.02 9.83 0.40
CA ASN A 318 4.81 10.00 -0.41
C ASN A 318 3.63 9.12 0.02
N PRO A 319 2.38 9.65 -0.05
CA PRO A 319 1.21 8.93 0.39
C PRO A 319 0.86 7.75 -0.51
N TYR A 320 0.49 6.64 0.11
CA TYR A 320 -0.18 5.55 -0.60
C TYR A 320 -1.52 6.03 -1.14
N ALA A 321 -1.84 5.64 -2.38
CA ALA A 321 -3.17 5.88 -2.96
C ALA A 321 -4.30 5.21 -2.15
N ARG A 322 -3.92 4.18 -1.38
CA ARG A 322 -4.78 3.32 -0.60
C ARG A 322 -4.06 2.90 0.67
N ALA A 323 -4.67 3.17 1.83
CA ALA A 323 -4.15 2.70 3.10
C ALA A 323 -4.47 1.20 3.20
N ASP A 324 -3.47 0.37 2.91
CA ASP A 324 -3.55 -1.08 3.05
C ASP A 324 -2.68 -1.50 4.24
N PRO A 325 -3.28 -1.76 5.42
CA PRO A 325 -2.54 -2.16 6.61
C PRO A 325 -1.70 -3.43 6.39
N PHE A 326 -2.05 -4.28 5.43
CA PHE A 326 -1.43 -5.60 5.27
C PHE A 326 -0.36 -5.65 4.16
N GLY A 327 0.01 -4.49 3.62
CA GLY A 327 0.99 -4.38 2.55
C GLY A 327 0.37 -4.62 1.18
N GLY A 328 0.49 -3.64 0.30
CA GLY A 328 -0.20 -3.67 -1.00
C GLY A 328 -0.52 -2.28 -1.57
N GLY A 329 -0.44 -1.26 -0.72
CA GLY A 329 -0.47 0.14 -1.14
C GLY A 329 0.54 0.43 -2.25
N ARG A 330 0.13 1.30 -3.18
CA ARG A 330 1.00 1.86 -4.22
C ARG A 330 1.05 3.36 -4.10
N ARG A 331 2.23 3.93 -4.34
CA ARG A 331 2.42 5.39 -4.37
C ARG A 331 2.33 5.84 -5.82
N PRO A 332 1.28 6.57 -6.20
CA PRO A 332 1.07 6.97 -7.59
C PRO A 332 2.08 8.04 -8.05
N ARG A 333 2.66 8.76 -7.09
CA ARG A 333 3.69 9.78 -7.25
C ARG A 333 4.74 9.62 -6.16
N LEU A 334 5.98 9.89 -6.52
CA LEU A 334 7.13 9.89 -5.61
C LEU A 334 7.78 11.28 -5.53
N ASP A 335 7.11 12.31 -6.04
CA ASP A 335 7.58 13.69 -6.21
C ASP A 335 6.57 14.70 -5.60
N GLY A 336 5.77 14.26 -4.62
CA GLY A 336 4.71 15.04 -4.01
C GLY A 336 5.15 15.94 -2.87
N GLY A 337 6.39 15.83 -2.38
CA GLY A 337 6.94 16.64 -1.30
C GLY A 337 6.25 16.44 0.05
N LEU A 338 5.57 15.31 0.25
CA LEU A 338 4.78 15.00 1.44
C LEU A 338 5.08 13.59 1.92
N LEU A 339 5.01 13.38 3.23
CA LEU A 339 4.92 12.06 3.84
C LEU A 339 3.47 11.60 3.88
N GLY A 340 3.22 10.31 3.70
CA GLY A 340 1.95 9.68 4.04
C GLY A 340 2.01 9.10 5.45
N VAL A 341 0.97 9.29 6.23
CA VAL A 341 0.89 8.80 7.62
C VAL A 341 -0.36 7.95 7.76
N ILE A 342 -0.18 6.73 8.26
CA ILE A 342 -1.24 5.79 8.56
C ILE A 342 -1.10 5.38 10.03
N GLY A 343 -2.02 5.84 10.86
CA GLY A 343 -2.16 5.43 12.25
C GLY A 343 -3.27 4.40 12.41
N ILE A 344 -3.00 3.34 13.17
CA ILE A 344 -3.96 2.29 13.49
C ILE A 344 -4.15 2.27 15.00
N ARG A 345 -5.39 2.38 15.44
CA ARG A 345 -5.82 2.25 16.83
C ARG A 345 -7.01 1.30 16.89
N VAL A 346 -6.82 0.16 17.54
CA VAL A 346 -7.84 -0.86 17.70
C VAL A 346 -8.14 -1.05 19.17
N GLU A 347 -9.25 -0.47 19.64
CA GLU A 347 -9.68 -0.57 21.05
C GLU A 347 -10.43 -1.87 21.36
N GLY A 348 -10.56 -2.76 20.36
CA GLY A 348 -11.14 -4.09 20.55
C GLY A 348 -11.80 -4.65 19.29
N ALA A 349 -12.73 -5.58 19.55
CA ALA A 349 -13.44 -6.42 18.59
C ALA A 349 -14.06 -5.73 17.39
N ALA A 350 -14.89 -4.76 17.70
CA ALA A 350 -15.68 -4.07 16.71
C ALA A 350 -14.75 -3.32 15.75
N HIS A 351 -13.73 -2.62 16.27
CA HIS A 351 -12.75 -1.88 15.48
C HIS A 351 -11.88 -2.80 14.61
N ALA A 352 -11.49 -3.96 15.12
CA ALA A 352 -10.72 -4.94 14.37
C ALA A 352 -11.51 -5.56 13.20
N ALA A 353 -12.76 -5.96 13.47
CA ALA A 353 -13.66 -6.47 12.45
C ALA A 353 -14.03 -5.37 11.45
N GLU A 354 -14.21 -4.14 11.92
CA GLU A 354 -14.42 -2.97 11.08
C GLU A 354 -13.20 -2.74 10.17
N LEU A 355 -11.98 -2.85 10.67
CA LEU A 355 -10.75 -2.74 9.86
C LEU A 355 -10.68 -3.84 8.80
N ALA A 356 -11.03 -5.08 9.13
CA ALA A 356 -11.05 -6.18 8.17
C ALA A 356 -12.16 -6.04 7.10
N LEU A 357 -13.33 -5.52 7.48
CA LEU A 357 -14.50 -5.41 6.60
C LEU A 357 -14.52 -4.12 5.76
N LEU A 358 -14.15 -3.00 6.38
CA LEU A 358 -14.23 -1.66 5.79
C LEU A 358 -12.87 -1.15 5.30
N GLY A 359 -11.76 -1.76 5.72
CA GLY A 359 -10.41 -1.39 5.32
C GLY A 359 -10.12 0.08 5.65
N GLU A 360 -9.82 0.86 4.60
CA GLU A 360 -9.53 2.30 4.66
C GLU A 360 -10.57 3.18 5.37
N ARG A 361 -11.79 2.67 5.57
CA ARG A 361 -12.90 3.43 6.18
C ARG A 361 -13.14 3.12 7.63
N ALA A 362 -12.39 2.19 8.19
CA ALA A 362 -12.54 1.85 9.58
C ALA A 362 -12.22 3.06 10.46
N SER A 363 -13.05 3.29 11.47
CA SER A 363 -12.85 4.39 12.42
C SER A 363 -11.51 4.32 13.17
N GLY A 364 -10.97 3.10 13.35
CA GLY A 364 -9.65 2.86 13.93
C GLY A 364 -8.46 3.13 13.00
N LEU A 365 -8.69 3.53 11.75
CA LEU A 365 -7.63 3.87 10.80
C LEU A 365 -7.64 5.37 10.51
N THR A 366 -6.55 6.05 10.82
CA THR A 366 -6.35 7.45 10.42
C THR A 366 -5.32 7.54 9.32
N THR A 367 -5.69 8.11 8.17
CA THR A 367 -4.79 8.39 7.05
C THR A 367 -4.68 9.90 6.86
N LEU A 368 -3.45 10.42 6.86
CA LEU A 368 -3.17 11.83 6.62
C LEU A 368 -1.87 12.01 5.82
N THR A 369 -1.61 13.24 5.41
CA THR A 369 -0.36 13.66 4.77
C THR A 369 0.29 14.76 5.59
N SER A 370 1.62 14.79 5.65
CA SER A 370 2.34 15.78 6.44
C SER A 370 3.75 16.02 5.90
N HIS A 371 4.32 17.19 6.14
CA HIS A 371 5.72 17.46 5.82
C HIS A 371 6.67 16.97 6.92
N ARG A 372 6.19 16.97 8.17
CA ARG A 372 6.96 16.58 9.35
C ARG A 372 6.12 15.78 10.32
N VAL A 373 6.58 14.57 10.63
CA VAL A 373 6.01 13.71 11.66
C VAL A 373 6.99 13.61 12.82
N VAL A 374 6.52 13.88 14.03
CA VAL A 374 7.28 13.71 15.27
C VAL A 374 6.57 12.62 16.07
N VAL A 375 7.30 11.55 16.39
CA VAL A 375 6.81 10.41 17.15
C VAL A 375 7.50 10.44 18.51
N ASP A 376 6.71 10.77 19.54
CA ASP A 376 7.11 10.67 20.94
C ASP A 376 6.61 9.35 21.54
N ALA A 377 7.19 8.94 22.65
CA ALA A 377 6.74 7.77 23.39
C ALA A 377 7.04 7.85 24.89
N ASP A 378 6.41 6.97 25.66
CA ASP A 378 6.64 6.79 27.09
C ASP A 378 8.00 6.13 27.45
N ARG A 379 8.93 6.05 26.49
CA ARG A 379 10.29 5.50 26.65
C ARG A 379 11.30 6.36 25.91
N ASP A 380 12.52 6.45 26.43
CA ASP A 380 13.63 7.21 25.84
C ASP A 380 14.12 6.65 24.50
N ARG A 381 13.85 5.37 24.23
CA ARG A 381 14.18 4.67 22.97
C ARG A 381 13.04 3.75 22.56
N ILE A 382 12.82 3.66 21.27
CA ILE A 382 11.78 2.81 20.68
C ILE A 382 12.31 2.05 19.47
N SER A 383 11.74 0.86 19.26
CA SER A 383 11.98 0.05 18.07
C SER A 383 11.29 0.68 16.85
N VAL A 384 12.07 0.83 15.78
CA VAL A 384 11.63 1.41 14.52
C VAL A 384 12.07 0.49 13.38
N ALA A 385 11.22 0.30 12.37
CA ALA A 385 11.62 -0.39 11.14
C ALA A 385 11.70 0.60 9.98
N VAL A 386 12.92 0.86 9.46
CA VAL A 386 13.19 1.78 8.36
C VAL A 386 13.46 0.97 7.09
N ASP A 387 12.60 1.06 6.09
CA ASP A 387 12.65 0.27 4.85
C ASP A 387 12.80 -1.25 5.07
N GLY A 388 12.34 -1.75 6.22
CA GLY A 388 12.41 -3.15 6.63
C GLY A 388 13.65 -3.52 7.46
N GLU A 389 14.54 -2.58 7.73
CA GLU A 389 15.66 -2.73 8.68
C GLU A 389 15.23 -2.30 10.09
N ALA A 390 15.51 -3.13 11.09
CA ALA A 390 15.16 -2.87 12.48
C ALA A 390 16.23 -2.02 13.17
N LEU A 391 15.81 -0.93 13.79
CA LEU A 391 16.67 0.03 14.51
C LEU A 391 16.04 0.40 15.85
N GLU A 392 16.88 0.81 16.80
CA GLU A 392 16.46 1.43 18.05
C GLU A 392 16.82 2.91 18.01
N LEU A 393 15.83 3.80 17.99
CA LEU A 393 16.04 5.26 17.89
C LEU A 393 15.64 5.96 19.18
N PRO A 394 16.35 7.04 19.58
CA PRO A 394 15.95 7.86 20.71
C PRO A 394 14.66 8.63 20.42
N THR A 395 13.82 8.83 21.43
CA THR A 395 12.62 9.67 21.32
C THR A 395 12.94 11.15 21.62
N PRO A 396 12.22 12.09 20.98
CA PRO A 396 11.25 11.88 19.91
C PRO A 396 11.94 11.57 18.56
N VAL A 397 11.39 10.63 17.81
CA VAL A 397 11.85 10.30 16.45
C VAL A 397 11.23 11.27 15.45
N VAL A 398 12.05 11.90 14.61
CA VAL A 398 11.57 12.91 13.64
C VAL A 398 11.68 12.39 12.22
N CYS A 399 10.54 12.30 11.54
CA CYS A 399 10.46 12.02 10.12
C CYS A 399 10.16 13.31 9.33
N THR A 400 10.93 13.55 8.27
CA THR A 400 10.71 14.65 7.30
C THR A 400 10.81 14.13 5.87
N VAL A 401 10.44 14.96 4.89
CA VAL A 401 10.62 14.67 3.46
C VAL A 401 11.64 15.64 2.86
N ARG A 402 12.51 15.11 2.01
CA ARG A 402 13.50 15.85 1.21
C ARG A 402 13.05 15.81 -0.27
N PRO A 403 12.39 16.87 -0.77
CA PRO A 403 11.77 16.83 -2.09
C PRO A 403 12.79 16.70 -3.23
N SER A 404 12.47 15.89 -4.23
CA SER A 404 13.23 15.74 -5.49
C SER A 404 14.74 15.45 -5.32
N LEU A 405 15.13 14.88 -4.17
CA LEU A 405 16.53 14.66 -3.81
C LEU A 405 17.18 13.57 -4.65
N LEU A 406 16.48 12.46 -4.89
CA LEU A 406 17.04 11.31 -5.59
C LEU A 406 16.72 11.37 -7.09
N ARG A 407 17.76 11.25 -7.91
CA ARG A 407 17.65 11.08 -9.36
C ARG A 407 17.49 9.61 -9.67
N VAL A 408 16.34 9.20 -10.21
CA VAL A 408 16.09 7.80 -10.54
C VAL A 408 15.98 7.61 -12.04
N ARG A 409 16.86 6.79 -12.59
CA ARG A 409 16.85 6.39 -13.99
C ARG A 409 16.03 5.11 -14.18
N VAL A 410 15.04 5.18 -15.06
CA VAL A 410 14.11 4.08 -15.37
C VAL A 410 13.99 3.89 -16.89
N PRO A 411 13.59 2.69 -17.36
CA PRO A 411 13.32 2.47 -18.77
C PRO A 411 12.24 3.42 -19.29
N ARG A 412 12.42 3.90 -20.52
CA ARG A 412 11.42 4.73 -21.21
C ARG A 412 10.11 3.97 -21.40
N HIS A 413 10.19 2.70 -21.78
CA HIS A 413 9.05 1.83 -22.00
C HIS A 413 8.89 0.91 -20.81
N ARG A 414 8.02 1.30 -19.86
CA ARG A 414 7.72 0.51 -18.67
C ARG A 414 6.21 0.44 -18.42
N PRO A 415 5.71 -0.60 -17.73
CA PRO A 415 4.28 -0.74 -17.42
C PRO A 415 3.66 0.48 -16.75
N GLY A 416 4.47 1.21 -15.97
CA GLY A 416 4.03 2.35 -15.17
C GLY A 416 3.46 1.90 -13.82
N ALA A 417 3.43 2.80 -12.84
CA ALA A 417 2.91 2.49 -11.52
C ALA A 417 1.44 2.05 -11.61
N ALA A 418 1.12 0.89 -11.03
CA ALA A 418 -0.24 0.36 -11.04
C ALA A 418 -1.17 1.30 -10.24
N TYR A 419 -2.11 1.94 -10.93
CA TYR A 419 -3.11 2.80 -10.30
C TYR A 419 -4.22 1.95 -9.69
N ALA A 420 -4.29 1.90 -8.36
CA ALA A 420 -5.48 1.43 -7.67
C ALA A 420 -6.55 2.53 -7.73
N PRO A 421 -7.73 2.31 -8.33
CA PRO A 421 -8.80 3.30 -8.31
C PRO A 421 -9.21 3.58 -6.85
N PRO A 422 -9.66 4.78 -6.47
CA PRO A 422 -10.10 5.06 -5.12
C PRO A 422 -11.27 4.16 -4.69
N THR A 423 -11.43 3.94 -3.40
CA THR A 423 -12.61 3.22 -2.87
C THR A 423 -13.89 4.00 -3.19
N VAL A 424 -15.02 3.31 -3.36
CA VAL A 424 -16.29 3.93 -3.79
C VAL A 424 -16.89 4.77 -2.66
N ASP A 425 -16.55 6.05 -2.59
CA ASP A 425 -17.20 6.99 -1.66
C ASP A 425 -18.51 7.48 -2.28
N TRP A 426 -19.64 7.05 -1.70
CA TRP A 426 -20.96 7.44 -2.17
C TRP A 426 -21.20 8.96 -2.13
N ARG A 427 -20.61 9.69 -1.17
CA ARG A 427 -20.70 11.17 -1.14
C ARG A 427 -20.03 11.77 -2.36
N ARG A 428 -18.89 11.20 -2.80
CA ARG A 428 -18.19 11.62 -4.01
C ARG A 428 -18.97 11.25 -5.27
N ILE A 429 -19.56 10.06 -5.33
CA ILE A 429 -20.43 9.64 -6.45
C ILE A 429 -21.63 10.57 -6.60
N VAL A 430 -22.31 10.92 -5.49
CA VAL A 430 -23.43 11.87 -5.49
C VAL A 430 -22.98 13.25 -6.00
N ARG A 431 -21.89 13.80 -5.47
CA ARG A 431 -21.34 15.08 -5.93
C ARG A 431 -21.02 15.08 -7.43
N LEU A 432 -20.36 14.02 -7.91
CA LEU A 432 -20.06 13.84 -9.34
C LEU A 432 -21.33 13.76 -10.20
N ALA A 433 -22.34 12.99 -9.77
CA ALA A 433 -23.60 12.84 -10.49
C ALA A 433 -24.37 14.17 -10.62
N LEU A 434 -24.33 14.98 -9.55
CA LEU A 434 -24.92 16.31 -9.46
C LEU A 434 -24.07 17.40 -10.15
N GLY A 435 -22.90 17.06 -10.70
CA GLY A 435 -22.03 18.00 -11.41
C GLY A 435 -21.23 18.94 -10.52
N HIS A 436 -21.20 18.70 -9.20
CA HIS A 436 -20.41 19.51 -8.26
C HIS A 436 -18.92 19.18 -8.41
N HIS A 437 -18.08 20.22 -8.34
CA HIS A 437 -16.62 20.08 -8.32
C HIS A 437 -16.17 19.59 -6.94
N ASP A 438 -15.50 18.44 -6.89
CA ASP A 438 -14.84 18.00 -5.67
C ASP A 438 -13.42 18.61 -5.64
N PRO A 439 -13.09 19.48 -4.66
CA PRO A 439 -11.80 20.16 -4.61
C PRO A 439 -10.61 19.18 -4.59
N ARG A 440 -10.79 17.99 -4.00
CA ARG A 440 -9.78 16.91 -3.95
C ARG A 440 -9.61 16.12 -5.26
N THR A 441 -10.52 16.31 -6.23
CA THR A 441 -10.54 15.50 -7.46
C THR A 441 -9.90 16.21 -8.65
N ILE A 442 -9.68 17.53 -8.56
CA ILE A 442 -9.14 18.31 -9.68
C ILE A 442 -7.88 19.08 -9.29
N LYS A 443 -7.79 19.64 -8.07
CA LYS A 443 -6.65 20.50 -7.74
C LYS A 443 -5.33 19.74 -7.54
N ASP A 444 -5.37 18.49 -7.06
CA ASP A 444 -4.15 17.68 -6.86
C ASP A 444 -3.83 16.74 -8.04
N ALA A 445 -4.72 16.65 -9.03
CA ALA A 445 -4.58 15.73 -10.16
C ALA A 445 -4.34 16.42 -11.52
N TYR A 446 -4.45 17.75 -11.61
CA TYR A 446 -4.46 18.42 -12.93
C TYR A 446 -3.60 19.68 -13.13
N ASP A 447 -2.99 20.31 -12.14
CA ASP A 447 -2.04 21.42 -12.32
C ASP A 447 -1.02 21.31 -11.17
N VAL A 448 0.30 21.16 -11.31
CA VAL A 448 1.29 21.67 -12.28
C VAL A 448 2.25 20.56 -12.71
#